data_AF-A0A0J7KTX9-F1
#
_entry.id   AF-A0A0J7KTX9-F1
#
_cell.length_a   1.000
_cell.length_b   1.000
_cell.length_c   1.000
_cell.angle_alpha   90.00
_cell.angle_beta   90.00
_cell.angle_gamma   90.00
#
_symmetry.space_group_name_H-M   'P 1'
#
loop_
_entity.id
_entity.type
_entity.pdbx_description
1 polymer ?
#
loop_
_entity_poly.entity_id
_entity_poly.type
_entity_poly.pdbx_seq_one_letter_code
_entity_poly.pdbx_strand_id
1 'polypeptide(L)'
;MEVENEREESEEPEKILIIDPDSEELDFNHSRLTKLENLEPLTQVRRLCFTWNLIKKIENLDTLTTLVELELRDNQITNIENLDALVNLELLDLSFNRIKKIEGLENLLNLQKLFLSSNKILHIENVSHLANLTTLELGDNKIREIENLEGLQKLTNLFLEGIENCPGLTTLDLANNKIKKIQNMNHLENLEEFWMNNNEIEDWNTLESLTANKKLQTVYLEHNPIVKDPNYRRKIMLLLPWLEQLDATLYPGTGTMEEKASLKELDQWIEQLNDCKQLTESQVKTLCDKAKEILAKESNVQEVKCPVTVCGDVHGQFHDLMELFRIGGKSPDTNYLFMGDYVDRGYYSVETVTLLVALKVRYRERITILRGNHESRQITQVYGFYDECLRKYGNANVWKFFTDLFDYLPLTALVDGQIFCLHGGLSPSIDTLDHIRALDRLQEVPHEGPMCDLLWSDPDDRGGWGISPRGAGYTFGQDISETFNHSNGLTLVSRAHQLVMEGYNWCHDRNVVTIFSAPNYCYRCGNQAAIMELDDALKYSFLQFDPAPRRGEPHVTRRTPDYFL
;
A
#
# COMPACT_ATOMS: atom_id res chain seq x y z
N MET A 1 31.90 -61.96 -16.11
CA MET A 1 31.41 -63.21 -15.50
C MET A 1 32.18 -63.39 -14.22
N GLU A 2 31.53 -63.90 -13.17
CA GLU A 2 31.85 -63.78 -11.72
C GLU A 2 31.18 -62.51 -11.17
N VAL A 3 29.94 -62.50 -10.66
CA VAL A 3 29.30 -63.24 -9.54
C VAL A 3 29.99 -62.94 -8.21
N GLU A 4 29.61 -61.81 -7.61
CA GLU A 4 29.81 -61.55 -6.17
C GLU A 4 28.44 -61.44 -5.49
N ASN A 5 28.08 -62.54 -4.83
CA ASN A 5 27.35 -62.66 -3.56
C ASN A 5 26.30 -61.59 -3.22
N GLU A 6 25.08 -61.81 -3.67
CA GLU A 6 23.88 -61.49 -2.88
C GLU A 6 23.87 -62.43 -1.65
N ARG A 7 24.35 -61.93 -0.51
CA ARG A 7 23.83 -62.34 0.78
C ARG A 7 22.68 -61.39 1.11
N GLU A 8 21.50 -61.69 0.58
CA GLU A 8 20.26 -61.22 1.17
C GLU A 8 20.06 -61.97 2.49
N GLU A 9 20.61 -61.43 3.58
CA GLU A 9 20.11 -61.78 4.91
C GLU A 9 18.73 -61.14 5.06
N SER A 10 17.71 -61.99 4.90
CA SER A 10 16.34 -61.75 5.33
C SER A 10 16.29 -61.65 6.85
N GLU A 11 16.75 -60.52 7.41
CA GLU A 11 16.58 -60.21 8.83
C GLU A 11 15.14 -59.73 9.05
N GLU A 12 14.40 -60.46 9.88
CA GLU A 12 13.11 -60.04 10.40
C GLU A 12 13.24 -58.69 11.12
N PRO A 13 12.23 -57.80 11.05
CA PRO A 13 12.27 -56.53 11.77
C PRO A 13 12.43 -56.80 13.28
N GLU A 14 13.39 -56.12 13.92
CA GLU A 14 13.57 -56.24 15.36
C GLU A 14 12.34 -55.70 16.11
N LYS A 15 12.18 -56.15 17.35
CA LYS A 15 11.14 -55.67 18.27
C LYS A 15 11.78 -54.90 19.41
N ILE A 16 11.09 -53.89 19.88
CA ILE A 16 11.50 -53.15 21.08
C ILE A 16 11.45 -54.10 22.27
N LEU A 17 12.60 -54.27 22.93
CA LEU A 17 12.76 -55.07 24.15
C LEU A 17 13.16 -54.14 25.29
N ILE A 18 12.24 -53.88 26.20
CA ILE A 18 12.52 -53.11 27.42
C ILE A 18 13.17 -54.02 28.46
N ILE A 19 14.43 -53.74 28.76
CA ILE A 19 15.20 -54.46 29.79
C ILE A 19 15.08 -53.73 31.15
N ASP A 20 15.00 -52.41 31.14
CA ASP A 20 14.88 -51.56 32.33
C ASP A 20 13.76 -50.52 32.15
N PRO A 21 12.56 -50.78 32.72
CA PRO A 21 11.42 -49.86 32.64
C PRO A 21 11.63 -48.51 33.36
N ASP A 22 12.58 -48.44 34.29
CA ASP A 22 12.84 -47.24 35.09
C ASP A 22 13.90 -46.32 34.45
N SER A 23 14.42 -46.67 33.26
CA SER A 23 15.43 -45.85 32.57
C SER A 23 14.88 -44.50 32.13
N GLU A 24 15.62 -43.43 32.40
CA GLU A 24 15.30 -42.07 31.93
C GLU A 24 15.69 -41.84 30.46
N GLU A 25 16.54 -42.69 29.89
CA GLU A 25 17.06 -42.55 28.52
C GLU A 25 17.20 -43.92 27.86
N LEU A 26 16.65 -44.06 26.65
CA LEU A 26 16.79 -45.27 25.85
C LEU A 26 17.10 -44.91 24.39
N ASP A 27 18.05 -45.64 23.82
CA ASP A 27 18.52 -45.50 22.45
C ASP A 27 18.26 -46.81 21.70
N PHE A 28 17.45 -46.73 20.65
CA PHE A 28 17.08 -47.81 19.73
C PHE A 28 17.56 -47.51 18.30
N ASN A 29 18.67 -46.79 18.16
CA ASN A 29 19.23 -46.43 16.87
C ASN A 29 19.65 -47.66 16.06
N HIS A 30 19.50 -47.58 14.73
CA HIS A 30 19.95 -48.63 13.79
C HIS A 30 19.35 -50.03 14.01
N SER A 31 18.22 -50.13 14.71
CA SER A 31 17.60 -51.40 15.11
C SER A 31 16.59 -51.94 14.06
N ARG A 32 16.50 -51.32 12.88
CA ARG A 32 15.57 -51.70 11.79
C ARG A 32 14.10 -51.83 12.22
N LEU A 33 13.70 -51.13 13.28
CA LEU A 33 12.34 -51.17 13.83
C LEU A 33 11.33 -50.66 12.80
N THR A 34 10.18 -51.31 12.69
CA THR A 34 9.12 -50.89 11.75
C THR A 34 7.92 -50.23 12.45
N LYS A 35 7.83 -50.36 13.78
CA LYS A 35 6.74 -49.88 14.62
C LYS A 35 7.27 -49.44 15.97
N LEU A 36 6.55 -48.51 16.58
CA LEU A 36 6.69 -48.15 17.99
C LEU A 36 5.70 -49.01 18.78
N GLU A 37 6.18 -50.00 19.52
CA GLU A 37 5.34 -50.93 20.29
C GLU A 37 6.03 -51.32 21.60
N ASN A 38 5.24 -51.78 22.57
CA ASN A 38 5.70 -52.18 23.89
C ASN A 38 6.40 -51.06 24.68
N LEU A 39 5.95 -49.80 24.55
CA LEU A 39 6.55 -48.65 25.25
C LEU A 39 5.84 -48.30 26.57
N GLU A 40 4.66 -48.86 26.81
CA GLU A 40 3.79 -48.57 27.96
C GLU A 40 4.47 -48.74 29.35
N PRO A 41 5.45 -49.64 29.55
CA PRO A 41 6.16 -49.74 30.82
C PRO A 41 7.07 -48.55 31.16
N LEU A 42 7.44 -47.70 30.20
CA LEU A 42 8.43 -46.63 30.36
C LEU A 42 7.87 -45.39 31.06
N THR A 43 7.53 -45.52 32.33
CA THR A 43 6.85 -44.44 33.08
C THR A 43 7.75 -43.29 33.53
N GLN A 44 9.09 -43.45 33.46
CA GLN A 44 10.07 -42.43 33.86
C GLN A 44 10.92 -41.90 32.70
N VAL A 45 10.69 -42.38 31.48
CA VAL A 45 11.55 -42.04 30.35
C VAL A 45 11.45 -40.56 30.01
N ARG A 46 12.61 -39.93 29.82
CA ARG A 46 12.74 -38.52 29.45
C ARG A 46 13.33 -38.36 28.05
N ARG A 47 14.14 -39.32 27.59
CA ARG A 47 14.77 -39.28 26.27
C ARG A 47 14.61 -40.60 25.52
N LEU A 48 14.11 -40.52 24.30
CA LEU A 48 13.95 -41.68 23.42
C LEU A 48 14.55 -41.38 22.05
N CYS A 49 15.49 -42.23 21.63
CA CYS A 49 16.12 -42.13 20.32
C CYS A 49 15.79 -43.36 19.47
N PHE A 50 15.26 -43.13 18.27
CA PHE A 50 14.85 -44.14 17.28
C PHE A 50 15.43 -43.82 15.89
N THR A 51 16.58 -43.16 15.84
CA THR A 51 17.24 -42.73 14.61
C THR A 51 17.67 -43.92 13.75
N TRP A 52 17.62 -43.80 12.43
CA TRP A 52 18.03 -44.85 11.48
C TRP A 52 17.22 -46.15 11.59
N ASN A 53 15.89 -46.04 11.60
CA ASN A 53 14.98 -47.18 11.62
C ASN A 53 14.06 -47.19 10.38
N LEU A 54 13.04 -48.06 10.37
CA LEU A 54 12.09 -48.23 9.28
C LEU A 54 10.65 -47.90 9.71
N ILE A 55 10.51 -47.08 10.76
CA ILE A 55 9.23 -46.74 11.39
C ILE A 55 8.40 -45.91 10.40
N LYS A 56 7.12 -46.28 10.23
CA LYS A 56 6.20 -45.62 9.28
C LYS A 56 5.18 -44.71 9.94
N LYS A 57 4.92 -44.90 11.23
CA LYS A 57 3.88 -44.20 11.99
C LYS A 57 4.37 -43.90 13.39
N ILE A 58 3.98 -42.73 13.89
CA ILE A 58 4.10 -42.36 15.29
C ILE A 58 2.88 -42.95 15.99
N GLU A 59 3.07 -43.92 16.87
CA GLU A 59 1.99 -44.64 17.57
C GLU A 59 2.47 -45.12 18.95
N ASN A 60 1.53 -45.39 19.85
CA ASN A 60 1.78 -45.95 21.19
C ASN A 60 2.72 -45.12 22.08
N LEU A 61 2.63 -43.78 22.00
CA LEU A 61 3.37 -42.84 22.85
C LEU A 61 2.49 -42.16 23.91
N ASP A 62 1.18 -42.45 23.95
CA ASP A 62 0.18 -41.76 24.77
C ASP A 62 0.42 -41.89 26.29
N THR A 63 1.13 -42.93 26.72
CA THR A 63 1.48 -43.15 28.12
C THR A 63 2.74 -42.40 28.57
N LEU A 64 3.57 -41.91 27.63
CA LEU A 64 4.92 -41.39 27.87
C LEU A 64 4.93 -39.89 28.23
N THR A 65 4.07 -39.49 29.17
CA THR A 65 3.87 -38.07 29.53
C THR A 65 5.11 -37.39 30.14
N THR A 66 6.12 -38.15 30.56
CA THR A 66 7.39 -37.65 31.13
C THR A 66 8.43 -37.29 30.06
N LEU A 67 8.17 -37.59 28.79
CA LEU A 67 9.14 -37.44 27.71
C LEU A 67 9.49 -35.97 27.44
N VAL A 68 10.78 -35.70 27.29
CA VAL A 68 11.37 -34.38 27.06
C VAL A 68 12.07 -34.31 25.70
N GLU A 69 12.71 -35.40 25.27
CA GLU A 69 13.37 -35.47 23.97
C GLU A 69 12.95 -36.73 23.21
N LEU A 70 12.53 -36.55 21.96
CA LEU A 70 12.15 -37.62 21.05
C LEU A 70 12.86 -37.45 19.71
N GLU A 71 13.70 -38.42 19.36
CA GLU A 71 14.41 -38.45 18.09
C GLU A 71 13.90 -39.62 17.24
N LEU A 72 13.36 -39.30 16.07
CA LEU A 72 12.79 -40.22 15.08
C LEU A 72 13.40 -39.98 13.70
N ARG A 73 14.61 -39.43 13.66
CA ARG A 73 15.32 -39.09 12.44
C ARG A 73 15.64 -40.32 11.58
N ASP A 74 15.76 -40.17 10.27
CA ASP A 74 16.14 -41.25 9.34
C ASP A 74 15.19 -42.47 9.46
N ASN A 75 13.89 -42.21 9.24
CA ASN A 75 12.79 -43.18 9.28
C ASN A 75 11.90 -43.08 8.03
N GLN A 76 10.70 -43.66 8.04
CA GLN A 76 9.75 -43.65 6.93
C GLN A 76 8.40 -43.02 7.29
N ILE A 77 8.38 -42.14 8.30
CA ILE A 77 7.17 -41.50 8.82
C ILE A 77 6.59 -40.55 7.77
N THR A 78 5.26 -40.58 7.60
CA THR A 78 4.56 -39.73 6.63
C THR A 78 3.70 -38.64 7.25
N ASN A 79 3.25 -38.83 8.49
CA ASN A 79 2.37 -37.92 9.22
C ASN A 79 2.93 -37.67 10.62
N ILE A 80 2.76 -36.45 11.12
CA ILE A 80 2.99 -36.12 12.52
C ILE A 80 1.66 -36.32 13.24
N GLU A 81 1.55 -37.35 14.06
CA GLU A 81 0.31 -37.76 14.72
C GLU A 81 0.60 -38.40 16.08
N ASN A 82 -0.41 -38.48 16.96
CA ASN A 82 -0.33 -39.16 18.26
C ASN A 82 0.72 -38.59 19.24
N LEU A 83 0.96 -37.28 19.21
CA LEU A 83 1.88 -36.58 20.13
C LEU A 83 1.14 -35.82 21.24
N ASP A 84 -0.20 -35.83 21.27
CA ASP A 84 -1.03 -34.99 22.15
C ASP A 84 -0.72 -35.11 23.64
N ALA A 85 -0.31 -36.29 24.09
CA ALA A 85 0.00 -36.56 25.50
C ALA A 85 1.39 -36.06 25.93
N LEU A 86 2.28 -35.73 24.98
CA LEU A 86 3.69 -35.41 25.23
C LEU A 86 3.91 -33.94 25.56
N VAL A 87 3.10 -33.39 26.46
CA VAL A 87 3.05 -31.95 26.78
C VAL A 87 4.35 -31.37 27.37
N ASN A 88 5.27 -32.24 27.81
CA ASN A 88 6.58 -31.86 28.37
C ASN A 88 7.73 -31.90 27.34
N LEU A 89 7.44 -32.22 26.08
CA LEU A 89 8.46 -32.36 25.04
C LEU A 89 9.14 -31.01 24.75
N GLU A 90 10.46 -30.99 24.85
CA GLU A 90 11.32 -29.84 24.56
C GLU A 90 12.09 -30.01 23.23
N LEU A 91 12.39 -31.25 22.83
CA LEU A 91 13.09 -31.57 21.58
C LEU A 91 12.32 -32.64 20.79
N LEU A 92 12.07 -32.35 19.51
CA LEU A 92 11.53 -33.30 18.55
C LEU A 92 12.38 -33.29 17.28
N ASP A 93 13.01 -34.42 16.96
CA ASP A 93 13.70 -34.62 15.68
C ASP A 93 12.93 -35.61 14.80
N LEU A 94 12.44 -35.12 13.67
CA LEU A 94 11.72 -35.86 12.64
C LEU A 94 12.41 -35.71 11.26
N SER A 95 13.69 -35.36 11.26
CA SER A 95 14.46 -35.14 10.03
C SER A 95 14.63 -36.45 9.24
N PHE A 96 14.89 -36.35 7.93
CA PHE A 96 15.08 -37.53 7.05
C PHE A 96 13.91 -38.51 7.10
N ASN A 97 12.70 -38.00 6.93
CA ASN A 97 11.45 -38.77 6.86
C ASN A 97 10.71 -38.49 5.54
N ARG A 98 9.41 -38.77 5.47
CA ARG A 98 8.56 -38.58 4.28
C ARG A 98 7.35 -37.69 4.59
N ILE A 99 7.47 -36.83 5.59
CA ILE A 99 6.40 -35.97 6.10
C ILE A 99 6.05 -34.92 5.05
N LYS A 100 4.75 -34.73 4.78
CA LYS A 100 4.26 -33.76 3.79
C LYS A 100 3.67 -32.49 4.39
N LYS A 101 3.29 -32.55 5.66
CA LYS A 101 2.52 -31.53 6.35
C LYS A 101 2.96 -31.47 7.81
N ILE A 102 3.07 -30.26 8.35
CA ILE A 102 3.31 -30.06 9.78
C ILE A 102 1.93 -30.02 10.46
N GLU A 103 1.65 -30.95 11.35
CA GLU A 103 0.38 -31.06 12.09
C GLU A 103 0.59 -31.83 13.39
N GLY A 104 -0.41 -31.89 14.27
CA GLY A 104 -0.31 -32.71 15.49
C GLY A 104 0.64 -32.16 16.55
N LEU A 105 1.00 -30.86 16.49
CA LEU A 105 1.87 -30.17 17.45
C LEU A 105 1.09 -29.24 18.39
N GLU A 106 -0.25 -29.27 18.38
CA GLU A 106 -1.14 -28.31 19.07
C GLU A 106 -0.86 -28.23 20.57
N ASN A 107 -0.56 -29.37 21.20
CA ASN A 107 -0.40 -29.49 22.65
C ASN A 107 1.07 -29.36 23.14
N LEU A 108 2.04 -29.23 22.23
CA LEU A 108 3.48 -29.26 22.53
C LEU A 108 4.04 -27.88 22.90
N LEU A 109 3.39 -27.18 23.83
CA LEU A 109 3.68 -25.77 24.15
C LEU A 109 5.07 -25.53 24.76
N ASN A 110 5.74 -26.58 25.24
CA ASN A 110 7.08 -26.52 25.81
C ASN A 110 8.20 -26.78 24.78
N LEU A 111 7.86 -27.05 23.52
CA LEU A 111 8.83 -27.39 22.49
C LEU A 111 9.82 -26.23 22.26
N GLN A 112 11.11 -26.52 22.37
CA GLN A 112 12.21 -25.57 22.19
C GLN A 112 12.99 -25.81 20.91
N LYS A 113 13.06 -27.07 20.45
CA LYS A 113 13.80 -27.47 19.26
C LYS A 113 12.96 -28.43 18.42
N LEU A 114 12.76 -28.07 17.15
CA LEU A 114 12.04 -28.86 16.17
C LEU A 114 12.89 -29.04 14.92
N PHE A 115 13.22 -30.29 14.61
CA PHE A 115 14.01 -30.64 13.42
C PHE A 115 13.13 -31.43 12.44
N LEU A 116 13.02 -30.92 11.22
CA LEU A 116 12.15 -31.44 10.16
C LEU A 116 12.89 -31.47 8.80
N SER A 117 14.23 -31.44 8.80
CA SER A 117 15.00 -31.39 7.55
C SER A 117 14.83 -32.67 6.71
N SER A 118 15.07 -32.59 5.41
CA SER A 118 14.99 -33.71 4.47
C SER A 118 13.65 -34.46 4.53
N ASN A 119 12.56 -33.71 4.37
CA ASN A 119 11.19 -34.21 4.31
C ASN A 119 10.51 -33.79 2.98
N LYS A 120 9.18 -33.83 2.91
CA LYS A 120 8.36 -33.45 1.73
C LYS A 120 7.36 -32.34 2.06
N ILE A 121 7.65 -31.51 3.06
CA ILE A 121 6.75 -30.47 3.57
C ILE A 121 6.55 -29.39 2.50
N LEU A 122 5.31 -28.98 2.28
CA LEU A 122 4.92 -27.98 1.27
C LEU A 122 4.70 -26.58 1.86
N HIS A 123 4.18 -26.50 3.08
CA HIS A 123 3.82 -25.26 3.76
C HIS A 123 4.28 -25.33 5.21
N ILE A 124 4.68 -24.17 5.76
CA ILE A 124 4.92 -24.01 7.19
C ILE A 124 3.57 -23.74 7.83
N GLU A 125 3.09 -24.64 8.67
CA GLU A 125 1.81 -24.52 9.36
C GLU A 125 1.91 -25.21 10.74
N ASN A 126 0.96 -24.98 11.63
CA ASN A 126 0.92 -25.63 12.95
C ASN A 126 2.19 -25.42 13.82
N VAL A 127 2.94 -24.34 13.59
CA VAL A 127 4.10 -23.96 14.42
C VAL A 127 3.92 -22.61 15.12
N SER A 128 3.05 -21.73 14.63
CA SER A 128 2.92 -20.35 15.14
C SER A 128 2.56 -20.27 16.63
N HIS A 129 1.86 -21.26 17.18
CA HIS A 129 1.51 -21.30 18.61
C HIS A 129 2.65 -21.75 19.53
N LEU A 130 3.78 -22.23 18.99
CA LEU A 130 4.92 -22.76 19.76
C LEU A 130 5.83 -21.64 20.28
N ALA A 131 5.33 -20.81 21.19
CA ALA A 131 6.02 -19.60 21.68
C ALA A 131 7.38 -19.83 22.37
N ASN A 132 7.69 -21.08 22.74
CA ASN A 132 8.97 -21.46 23.35
C ASN A 132 10.03 -21.94 22.35
N LEU A 133 9.68 -22.05 21.07
CA LEU A 133 10.59 -22.58 20.05
C LEU A 133 11.77 -21.62 19.86
N THR A 134 12.98 -22.15 20.07
CA THR A 134 14.25 -21.42 19.92
C THR A 134 14.99 -21.82 18.65
N THR A 135 14.76 -23.05 18.17
CA THR A 135 15.39 -23.64 16.99
C THR A 135 14.37 -24.37 16.14
N LEU A 136 14.29 -24.00 14.86
CA LEU A 136 13.48 -24.66 13.85
C LEU A 136 14.35 -25.00 12.63
N GLU A 137 14.41 -26.27 12.26
CA GLU A 137 15.15 -26.73 11.07
C GLU A 137 14.19 -27.32 10.05
N LEU A 138 14.11 -26.71 8.87
CA LEU A 138 13.19 -27.07 7.78
C LEU A 138 13.93 -27.34 6.47
N GLY A 139 15.25 -27.53 6.52
CA GLY A 139 16.09 -27.73 5.35
C GLY A 139 15.64 -28.89 4.44
N ASP A 140 16.01 -28.85 3.15
CA ASP A 140 15.73 -29.91 2.17
C ASP A 140 14.26 -30.43 2.15
N ASN A 141 13.30 -29.49 2.14
CA ASN A 141 11.87 -29.77 2.01
C ASN A 141 11.34 -29.40 0.61
N LYS A 142 10.03 -29.14 0.48
CA LYS A 142 9.36 -28.66 -0.76
C LYS A 142 8.59 -27.36 -0.51
N ILE A 143 9.01 -26.60 0.51
CA ILE A 143 8.42 -25.33 0.93
C ILE A 143 8.68 -24.28 -0.15
N ARG A 144 7.63 -23.56 -0.55
CA ARG A 144 7.70 -22.51 -1.59
C ARG A 144 7.52 -21.09 -1.06
N GLU A 145 6.96 -20.97 0.13
CA GLU A 145 6.66 -19.71 0.82
C GLU A 145 7.00 -19.89 2.29
N ILE A 146 7.61 -18.88 2.91
CA ILE A 146 7.94 -18.89 4.35
C ILE A 146 6.99 -17.90 5.02
N GLU A 147 5.99 -18.47 5.70
CA GLU A 147 4.89 -17.79 6.38
C GLU A 147 4.57 -18.53 7.70
N ASN A 148 3.63 -18.00 8.49
CA ASN A 148 3.14 -18.61 9.74
C ASN A 148 4.20 -18.75 10.85
N LEU A 149 5.17 -17.83 10.90
CA LEU A 149 6.18 -17.75 11.96
C LEU A 149 5.90 -16.63 12.98
N GLU A 150 4.80 -15.87 12.85
CA GLU A 150 4.57 -14.64 13.63
C GLU A 150 4.39 -14.83 15.16
N GLY A 151 4.15 -16.05 15.63
CA GLY A 151 4.01 -16.36 17.06
C GLY A 151 5.28 -16.91 17.73
N LEU A 152 6.37 -17.13 16.98
CA LEU A 152 7.61 -17.73 17.48
C LEU A 152 8.56 -16.70 18.14
N GLN A 153 8.08 -16.01 19.19
CA GLN A 153 8.74 -14.86 19.81
C GLN A 153 10.16 -15.13 20.38
N LYS A 154 10.52 -16.40 20.59
CA LYS A 154 11.84 -16.83 21.10
C LYS A 154 12.73 -17.47 20.03
N LEU A 155 12.32 -17.49 18.76
CA LEU A 155 13.09 -18.15 17.71
C LEU A 155 14.42 -17.41 17.49
N THR A 156 15.51 -18.14 17.73
CA THR A 156 16.88 -17.62 17.59
C THR A 156 17.61 -18.22 16.40
N ASN A 157 17.29 -19.46 16.05
CA ASN A 157 17.90 -20.19 14.95
C ASN A 157 16.81 -20.75 14.03
N LEU A 158 16.85 -20.35 12.76
CA LEU A 158 16.03 -20.93 11.70
C LEU A 158 16.99 -21.48 10.64
N PHE A 159 17.03 -22.80 10.49
CA PHE A 159 17.88 -23.48 9.53
C PHE A 159 17.05 -23.91 8.32
N LEU A 160 17.41 -23.37 7.15
CA LEU A 160 16.74 -23.64 5.87
C LEU A 160 17.72 -24.23 4.83
N GLU A 161 18.78 -24.90 5.28
CA GLU A 161 19.79 -25.49 4.38
C GLU A 161 19.14 -26.37 3.29
N GLY A 162 19.55 -26.23 2.03
CA GLY A 162 18.96 -27.00 0.91
C GLY A 162 17.77 -26.33 0.19
N ILE A 163 17.39 -25.09 0.53
CA ILE A 163 16.50 -24.26 -0.33
C ILE A 163 17.19 -23.75 -1.62
N GLU A 164 18.46 -24.09 -1.82
CA GLU A 164 19.31 -23.75 -2.98
C GLU A 164 18.71 -24.19 -4.35
N ASN A 165 17.67 -25.04 -4.34
CA ASN A 165 16.95 -25.52 -5.52
C ASN A 165 15.43 -25.27 -5.46
N CYS A 166 14.98 -24.16 -4.85
CA CYS A 166 13.59 -23.70 -4.90
C CYS A 166 13.40 -22.58 -5.95
N PRO A 167 13.21 -22.89 -7.25
CA PRO A 167 13.09 -21.88 -8.31
C PRO A 167 11.85 -20.98 -8.21
N GLY A 168 10.96 -21.23 -7.24
CA GLY A 168 9.71 -20.49 -7.04
C GLY A 168 9.62 -19.68 -5.75
N LEU A 169 10.67 -19.61 -4.92
CA LEU A 169 10.64 -18.79 -3.71
C LEU A 169 10.84 -17.32 -4.09
N THR A 170 9.75 -16.56 -4.10
CA THR A 170 9.71 -15.13 -4.42
C THR A 170 9.55 -14.27 -3.17
N THR A 171 8.96 -14.79 -2.09
CA THR A 171 8.72 -14.04 -0.85
C THR A 171 9.35 -14.75 0.34
N LEU A 172 10.10 -14.01 1.16
CA LEU A 172 10.66 -14.47 2.42
C LEU A 172 10.19 -13.55 3.54
N ASP A 173 9.32 -14.06 4.42
CA ASP A 173 8.85 -13.34 5.59
C ASP A 173 9.44 -13.92 6.89
N LEU A 174 10.17 -13.07 7.60
CA LEU A 174 10.83 -13.31 8.87
C LEU A 174 10.49 -12.22 9.89
N ALA A 175 9.42 -11.45 9.66
CA ALA A 175 9.01 -10.37 10.52
C ALA A 175 8.67 -10.84 11.94
N ASN A 176 8.76 -9.94 12.93
CA ASN A 176 8.37 -10.17 14.32
C ASN A 176 9.19 -11.22 15.08
N ASN A 177 10.48 -11.29 14.81
CA ASN A 177 11.41 -12.23 15.45
C ASN A 177 12.50 -11.50 16.26
N LYS A 178 13.53 -12.25 16.70
CA LYS A 178 14.70 -11.75 17.43
C LYS A 178 15.99 -11.84 16.64
N ILE A 179 15.88 -11.75 15.31
CA ILE A 179 16.98 -12.01 14.40
C ILE A 179 17.95 -10.82 14.40
N LYS A 180 19.22 -11.10 14.68
CA LYS A 180 20.32 -10.10 14.69
C LYS A 180 21.20 -10.16 13.46
N LYS A 181 21.22 -11.31 12.79
CA LYS A 181 22.12 -11.59 11.68
C LYS A 181 21.41 -12.45 10.64
N ILE A 182 21.67 -12.12 9.39
CA ILE A 182 21.24 -12.83 8.18
C ILE A 182 22.52 -13.29 7.50
N GLN A 183 22.57 -14.55 7.07
CA GLN A 183 23.68 -15.13 6.33
C GLN A 183 23.14 -16.00 5.21
N ASN A 184 23.99 -16.31 4.22
CA ASN A 184 23.68 -17.23 3.14
C ASN A 184 22.49 -16.82 2.24
N MET A 185 22.16 -15.54 2.08
CA MET A 185 21.08 -15.10 1.18
C MET A 185 21.43 -15.20 -0.32
N ASN A 186 22.72 -15.42 -0.62
CA ASN A 186 23.26 -15.24 -1.96
C ASN A 186 22.67 -16.19 -3.03
N HIS A 187 22.12 -17.34 -2.60
CA HIS A 187 21.56 -18.35 -3.51
C HIS A 187 20.07 -18.14 -3.81
N LEU A 188 19.40 -17.16 -3.19
CA LEU A 188 17.97 -16.88 -3.42
C LEU A 188 17.77 -15.98 -4.64
N GLU A 189 18.17 -16.46 -5.82
CA GLU A 189 18.20 -15.68 -7.06
C GLU A 189 16.80 -15.22 -7.54
N ASN A 190 15.73 -15.88 -7.08
CA ASN A 190 14.34 -15.58 -7.42
C ASN A 190 13.58 -14.76 -6.38
N LEU A 191 14.25 -14.34 -5.29
CA LEU A 191 13.61 -13.57 -4.23
C LEU A 191 13.23 -12.17 -4.74
N GLU A 192 11.95 -11.82 -4.61
CA GLU A 192 11.31 -10.56 -5.02
C GLU A 192 10.89 -9.72 -3.80
N GLU A 193 10.48 -10.36 -2.70
CA GLU A 193 10.05 -9.71 -1.48
C GLU A 193 10.75 -10.25 -0.23
N PHE A 194 11.20 -9.36 0.64
CA PHE A 194 11.90 -9.71 1.87
C PHE A 194 11.34 -8.92 3.06
N TRP A 195 10.64 -9.62 3.95
CA TRP A 195 9.99 -9.04 5.12
C TRP A 195 10.79 -9.38 6.38
N MET A 196 11.29 -8.36 7.04
CA MET A 196 12.23 -8.47 8.15
C MET A 196 11.93 -7.45 9.25
N ASN A 197 10.78 -6.79 9.19
CA ASN A 197 10.37 -5.81 10.20
C ASN A 197 10.24 -6.44 11.59
N ASN A 198 10.35 -5.62 12.65
CA ASN A 198 10.27 -6.06 14.04
C ASN A 198 11.29 -7.17 14.40
N ASN A 199 12.57 -6.92 14.07
CA ASN A 199 13.72 -7.77 14.42
C ASN A 199 14.80 -6.96 15.17
N GLU A 200 15.98 -7.54 15.38
CA GLU A 200 17.10 -6.92 16.11
C GLU A 200 18.33 -6.70 15.21
N ILE A 201 18.13 -6.34 13.93
CA ILE A 201 19.23 -6.06 12.98
C ILE A 201 19.87 -4.70 13.30
N GLU A 202 21.16 -4.73 13.63
CA GLU A 202 21.95 -3.54 13.99
C GLU A 202 23.12 -3.28 13.03
N ASP A 203 23.65 -4.34 12.42
CA ASP A 203 24.88 -4.31 11.61
C ASP A 203 24.58 -4.28 10.10
N TRP A 204 25.12 -3.28 9.39
CA TRP A 204 25.01 -3.12 7.95
C TRP A 204 25.64 -4.28 7.16
N ASN A 205 26.68 -4.94 7.68
CA ASN A 205 27.31 -6.10 7.03
C ASN A 205 26.30 -7.25 6.83
N THR A 206 25.29 -7.32 7.69
CA THR A 206 24.20 -8.30 7.59
C THR A 206 23.40 -8.12 6.30
N LEU A 207 23.25 -6.89 5.81
CA LEU A 207 22.46 -6.62 4.61
C LEU A 207 23.27 -6.77 3.32
N GLU A 208 24.61 -6.86 3.40
CA GLU A 208 25.45 -7.07 2.23
C GLU A 208 25.15 -8.40 1.53
N SER A 209 24.66 -9.42 2.26
CA SER A 209 24.25 -10.69 1.65
C SER A 209 23.06 -10.54 0.71
N LEU A 210 22.26 -9.48 0.84
CA LEU A 210 21.12 -9.22 -0.06
C LEU A 210 21.58 -8.68 -1.43
N THR A 211 22.84 -8.27 -1.55
CA THR A 211 23.36 -7.68 -2.81
C THR A 211 23.40 -8.68 -3.96
N ALA A 212 23.36 -9.98 -3.67
CA ALA A 212 23.29 -11.04 -4.67
C ALA A 212 21.86 -11.24 -5.23
N ASN A 213 20.81 -10.81 -4.51
CA ASN A 213 19.42 -11.03 -4.88
C ASN A 213 18.91 -9.95 -5.84
N LYS A 214 19.29 -10.06 -7.13
CA LYS A 214 19.01 -9.02 -8.15
C LYS A 214 17.54 -8.85 -8.53
N LYS A 215 16.69 -9.82 -8.20
CA LYS A 215 15.24 -9.72 -8.41
C LYS A 215 14.49 -9.12 -7.22
N LEU A 216 15.18 -8.84 -6.11
CA LEU A 216 14.56 -8.32 -4.90
C LEU A 216 14.03 -6.91 -5.14
N GLN A 217 12.71 -6.77 -5.18
CA GLN A 217 11.99 -5.52 -5.46
C GLN A 217 11.49 -4.86 -4.18
N THR A 218 11.12 -5.65 -3.16
CA THR A 218 10.50 -5.15 -1.94
C THR A 218 11.26 -5.60 -0.70
N VAL A 219 11.59 -4.66 0.19
CA VAL A 219 12.20 -4.95 1.49
C VAL A 219 11.45 -4.22 2.61
N TYR A 220 11.14 -4.93 3.69
CA TYR A 220 10.64 -4.34 4.93
C TYR A 220 11.62 -4.61 6.07
N LEU A 221 12.13 -3.56 6.70
CA LEU A 221 13.08 -3.56 7.81
C LEU A 221 12.61 -2.67 8.97
N GLU A 222 11.41 -2.09 8.89
CA GLU A 222 10.81 -1.27 9.95
C GLU A 222 10.98 -1.88 11.35
N HIS A 223 11.14 -1.03 12.36
CA HIS A 223 11.34 -1.44 13.75
C HIS A 223 12.60 -2.28 14.06
N ASN A 224 13.55 -2.40 13.13
CA ASN A 224 14.90 -2.83 13.45
C ASN A 224 15.77 -1.67 13.98
N PRO A 225 16.76 -1.92 14.85
CA PRO A 225 17.72 -0.91 15.30
C PRO A 225 18.39 -0.12 14.17
N ILE A 226 18.67 -0.76 13.02
CA ILE A 226 19.30 -0.14 11.84
C ILE A 226 18.50 1.03 11.24
N VAL A 227 17.18 1.04 11.41
CA VAL A 227 16.29 2.10 10.90
C VAL A 227 16.52 3.44 11.61
N LYS A 228 17.12 3.43 12.81
CA LYS A 228 17.46 4.65 13.55
C LYS A 228 18.59 5.46 12.90
N ASP A 229 19.32 4.90 11.93
CA ASP A 229 20.34 5.64 11.17
C ASP A 229 19.66 6.73 10.31
N PRO A 230 20.02 8.02 10.44
CA PRO A 230 19.44 9.10 9.63
C PRO A 230 19.63 8.92 8.11
N ASN A 231 20.62 8.13 7.70
CA ASN A 231 20.89 7.82 6.30
C ASN A 231 20.38 6.44 5.88
N TYR A 232 19.59 5.77 6.73
CA TYR A 232 19.14 4.39 6.55
C TYR A 232 18.62 4.12 5.12
N ARG A 233 17.60 4.87 4.67
CA ARG A 233 17.03 4.76 3.32
C ARG A 233 18.09 4.94 2.22
N ARG A 234 18.93 5.97 2.32
CA ARG A 234 19.99 6.24 1.34
C ARG A 234 21.00 5.10 1.26
N LYS A 235 21.41 4.55 2.41
CA LYS A 235 22.38 3.45 2.48
C LYS A 235 21.80 2.16 1.91
N ILE A 236 20.54 1.84 2.19
CA ILE A 236 19.84 0.70 1.57
C ILE A 236 19.79 0.88 0.06
N MET A 237 19.39 2.05 -0.44
CA MET A 237 19.33 2.30 -1.88
C MET A 237 20.70 2.32 -2.57
N LEU A 238 21.80 2.58 -1.85
CA LEU A 238 23.16 2.41 -2.38
C LEU A 238 23.58 0.94 -2.43
N LEU A 239 23.13 0.15 -1.46
CA LEU A 239 23.45 -1.28 -1.35
C LEU A 239 22.61 -2.13 -2.32
N LEU A 240 21.32 -1.80 -2.46
CA LEU A 240 20.30 -2.46 -3.27
C LEU A 240 19.66 -1.46 -4.25
N PRO A 241 20.40 -0.96 -5.25
CA PRO A 241 19.93 0.12 -6.14
C PRO A 241 18.78 -0.27 -7.08
N TRP A 242 18.43 -1.56 -7.18
CA TRP A 242 17.32 -2.06 -7.99
C TRP A 242 16.00 -2.19 -7.21
N LEU A 243 16.01 -1.91 -5.90
CA LEU A 243 14.84 -2.01 -5.05
C LEU A 243 13.75 -1.01 -5.46
N GLU A 244 12.51 -1.48 -5.56
CA GLU A 244 11.34 -0.69 -5.96
C GLU A 244 10.56 -0.17 -4.74
N GLN A 245 10.63 -0.89 -3.62
CA GLN A 245 9.95 -0.54 -2.38
C GLN A 245 10.82 -0.86 -1.16
N LEU A 246 10.92 0.11 -0.25
CA LEU A 246 11.51 -0.06 1.08
C LEU A 246 10.56 0.47 2.14
N ASP A 247 10.17 -0.35 3.12
CA ASP A 247 9.33 0.05 4.26
C ASP A 247 8.05 0.80 3.80
N ALA A 248 7.28 0.14 2.93
CA ALA A 248 6.09 0.69 2.27
C ALA A 248 6.31 2.00 1.47
N THR A 249 7.56 2.44 1.31
CA THR A 249 7.93 3.62 0.53
C THR A 249 8.37 3.20 -0.86
N LEU A 250 7.65 3.62 -1.90
CA LEU A 250 8.00 3.36 -3.28
C LEU A 250 9.18 4.24 -3.73
N TYR A 251 10.19 3.61 -4.35
CA TYR A 251 11.35 4.26 -4.95
C TYR A 251 11.25 4.16 -6.47
N PRO A 252 11.08 5.29 -7.19
CA PRO A 252 11.03 5.27 -8.65
C PRO A 252 12.42 4.96 -9.23
N GLY A 253 12.69 3.69 -9.57
CA GLY A 253 14.02 3.23 -10.03
C GLY A 253 14.09 2.39 -11.32
N THR A 254 13.02 1.67 -11.70
CA THR A 254 13.11 0.57 -12.68
C THR A 254 12.25 0.73 -13.95
N GLY A 255 11.95 1.96 -14.38
CA GLY A 255 11.38 2.17 -15.72
C GLY A 255 12.33 1.68 -16.84
N THR A 256 11.78 1.08 -17.89
CA THR A 256 12.43 0.84 -19.19
C THR A 256 13.14 2.11 -19.70
N MET A 257 14.09 2.01 -20.64
CA MET A 257 14.73 3.22 -21.21
C MET A 257 13.69 4.22 -21.77
N GLU A 258 12.60 3.71 -22.32
CA GLU A 258 11.46 4.51 -22.80
C GLU A 258 10.69 5.18 -21.67
N GLU A 259 10.48 4.49 -20.54
CA GLU A 259 9.84 5.09 -19.35
C GLU A 259 10.75 6.11 -18.65
N LYS A 260 12.07 5.87 -18.57
CA LYS A 260 13.04 6.85 -18.06
C LYS A 260 13.12 8.09 -18.96
N ALA A 261 13.06 7.90 -20.28
CA ALA A 261 12.97 9.01 -21.23
C ALA A 261 11.64 9.76 -21.07
N SER A 262 10.53 9.04 -20.93
CA SER A 262 9.20 9.63 -20.71
C SER A 262 9.11 10.41 -19.39
N LEU A 263 9.73 9.94 -18.31
CA LEU A 263 9.77 10.66 -17.03
C LEU A 263 10.63 11.92 -17.12
N LYS A 264 11.80 11.82 -17.76
CA LYS A 264 12.67 12.99 -18.00
C LYS A 264 11.99 14.04 -18.88
N GLU A 265 11.23 13.61 -19.88
CA GLU A 265 10.42 14.50 -20.72
C GLU A 265 9.32 15.18 -19.90
N LEU A 266 8.61 14.45 -19.04
CA LEU A 266 7.60 15.03 -18.13
C LEU A 266 8.21 16.05 -17.16
N ASP A 267 9.40 15.77 -16.60
CA ASP A 267 10.11 16.72 -15.74
C ASP A 267 10.42 18.03 -16.48
N GLN A 268 10.83 17.94 -17.75
CA GLN A 268 11.06 19.11 -18.61
C GLN A 268 9.76 19.87 -18.92
N TRP A 269 8.66 19.17 -19.16
CA TRP A 269 7.36 19.82 -19.37
C TRP A 269 6.91 20.57 -18.12
N ILE A 270 7.10 19.98 -16.93
CA ILE A 270 6.79 20.64 -15.66
C ILE A 270 7.67 21.88 -15.47
N GLU A 271 8.98 21.81 -15.77
CA GLU A 271 9.87 22.96 -15.70
C GLU A 271 9.42 24.09 -16.66
N GLN A 272 9.09 23.75 -17.91
CA GLN A 272 8.54 24.69 -18.88
C GLN A 272 7.23 25.33 -18.40
N LEU A 273 6.33 24.55 -17.80
CA LEU A 273 5.05 25.02 -17.30
C LEU A 273 5.23 25.93 -16.09
N ASN A 274 6.18 25.64 -15.18
CA ASN A 274 6.52 26.53 -14.06
C ASN A 274 6.98 27.92 -14.52
N ASP A 275 7.61 28.00 -15.70
CA ASP A 275 7.95 29.26 -16.38
C ASP A 275 6.74 29.97 -17.02
N CYS A 276 5.52 29.46 -16.81
CA CYS A 276 4.28 29.93 -17.42
C CYS A 276 4.30 29.85 -18.97
N LYS A 277 4.94 28.82 -19.53
CA LYS A 277 4.98 28.57 -20.98
C LYS A 277 4.11 27.35 -21.31
N GLN A 278 3.08 27.55 -22.12
CA GLN A 278 2.21 26.47 -22.60
C GLN A 278 3.02 25.38 -23.34
N LEU A 279 2.58 24.13 -23.26
CA LEU A 279 3.10 23.03 -24.09
C LEU A 279 2.61 23.16 -25.54
N THR A 280 3.19 22.40 -26.45
CA THR A 280 2.67 22.28 -27.83
C THR A 280 1.41 21.42 -27.88
N GLU A 281 0.58 21.58 -28.92
CA GLU A 281 -0.66 20.80 -29.10
C GLU A 281 -0.43 19.27 -29.03
N SER A 282 0.65 18.78 -29.65
CA SER A 282 1.00 17.35 -29.63
C SER A 282 1.41 16.86 -28.24
N GLN A 283 2.11 17.68 -27.46
CA GLN A 283 2.49 17.37 -26.08
C GLN A 283 1.25 17.35 -25.18
N VAL A 284 0.34 18.32 -25.34
CA VAL A 284 -0.94 18.34 -24.61
C VAL A 284 -1.75 17.08 -24.92
N LYS A 285 -1.87 16.69 -26.20
CA LYS A 285 -2.55 15.44 -26.56
C LYS A 285 -1.96 14.23 -25.83
N THR A 286 -0.64 14.09 -25.90
CA THR A 286 0.08 12.98 -25.26
C THR A 286 -0.08 12.98 -23.74
N LEU A 287 -0.04 14.16 -23.13
CA LEU A 287 -0.26 14.33 -21.69
C LEU A 287 -1.67 13.90 -21.29
N CYS A 288 -2.70 14.37 -22.01
CA CYS A 288 -4.09 14.01 -21.76
C CYS A 288 -4.33 12.51 -21.94
N ASP A 289 -3.75 11.89 -22.97
CA ASP A 289 -3.90 10.45 -23.21
C ASP A 289 -3.31 9.63 -22.03
N LYS A 290 -2.09 9.98 -21.56
CA LYS A 290 -1.49 9.38 -20.36
C LYS A 290 -2.32 9.62 -19.09
N ALA A 291 -2.88 10.81 -18.94
CA ALA A 291 -3.72 11.16 -17.80
C ALA A 291 -5.03 10.35 -17.78
N LYS A 292 -5.67 10.13 -18.93
CA LYS A 292 -6.87 9.28 -19.04
C LYS A 292 -6.59 7.84 -18.58
N GLU A 293 -5.46 7.26 -18.98
CA GLU A 293 -5.07 5.91 -18.54
C GLU A 293 -4.93 5.77 -17.03
N ILE A 294 -4.48 6.83 -16.36
CA ILE A 294 -4.34 6.89 -14.90
C ILE A 294 -5.72 7.09 -14.26
N LEU A 295 -6.42 8.15 -14.65
CA LEU A 295 -7.69 8.55 -14.05
C LEU A 295 -8.80 7.52 -14.29
N ALA A 296 -8.76 6.74 -15.38
CA ALA A 296 -9.71 5.66 -15.62
C ALA A 296 -9.67 4.55 -14.55
N LYS A 297 -8.55 4.42 -13.82
CA LYS A 297 -8.39 3.45 -12.72
C LYS A 297 -8.82 3.99 -11.37
N GLU A 298 -9.06 5.30 -11.28
CA GLU A 298 -9.45 5.97 -10.05
C GLU A 298 -10.97 5.87 -9.82
N SER A 299 -11.36 5.77 -8.55
CA SER A 299 -12.77 5.65 -8.12
C SER A 299 -13.47 7.01 -8.18
N ASN A 300 -14.81 7.03 -8.27
CA ASN A 300 -15.57 8.28 -8.08
C ASN A 300 -15.43 8.85 -6.67
N VAL A 301 -15.18 7.97 -5.70
CA VAL A 301 -14.78 8.30 -4.33
C VAL A 301 -13.32 7.86 -4.20
N GLN A 302 -12.41 8.76 -4.53
CA GLN A 302 -10.98 8.48 -4.57
C GLN A 302 -10.42 8.48 -3.14
N GLU A 303 -9.91 7.33 -2.68
CA GLU A 303 -9.25 7.24 -1.38
C GLU A 303 -7.91 8.00 -1.43
N VAL A 304 -7.65 8.82 -0.41
CA VAL A 304 -6.43 9.62 -0.25
C VAL A 304 -5.93 9.47 1.19
N LYS A 305 -4.62 9.32 1.37
CA LYS A 305 -4.02 9.23 2.71
C LYS A 305 -3.48 10.56 3.18
N CYS A 306 -3.51 10.79 4.49
CA CYS A 306 -2.71 11.86 5.09
C CYS A 306 -1.21 11.54 5.09
N PRO A 307 -0.34 12.56 5.16
CA PRO A 307 -0.65 14.00 5.22
C PRO A 307 -0.99 14.55 3.82
N VAL A 308 -1.87 15.55 3.72
CA VAL A 308 -2.28 16.14 2.43
C VAL A 308 -2.74 17.60 2.58
N THR A 309 -2.44 18.42 1.57
CA THR A 309 -2.90 19.81 1.46
C THR A 309 -4.09 19.91 0.50
N VAL A 310 -5.25 20.27 1.04
CA VAL A 310 -6.51 20.43 0.32
C VAL A 310 -6.65 21.86 -0.22
N CYS A 311 -6.96 21.97 -1.51
CA CYS A 311 -7.09 23.22 -2.26
C CYS A 311 -8.46 23.29 -2.94
N GLY A 312 -9.05 24.48 -2.97
CA GLY A 312 -10.28 24.77 -3.72
C GLY A 312 -9.98 25.28 -5.13
N ASP A 313 -10.87 26.16 -5.60
CA ASP A 313 -10.88 26.74 -6.94
C ASP A 313 -9.59 27.51 -7.27
N VAL A 314 -9.13 27.43 -8.52
CA VAL A 314 -7.90 28.11 -9.01
C VAL A 314 -8.19 29.02 -10.20
N HIS A 315 -9.13 28.62 -11.07
CA HIS A 315 -9.68 29.43 -12.17
C HIS A 315 -8.63 30.16 -13.03
N GLY A 316 -7.64 29.42 -13.53
CA GLY A 316 -6.63 29.96 -14.45
C GLY A 316 -5.77 31.09 -13.88
N GLN A 317 -5.77 31.30 -12.56
CA GLN A 317 -4.91 32.27 -11.88
C GLN A 317 -3.52 31.67 -11.62
N PHE A 318 -2.79 31.36 -12.70
CA PHE A 318 -1.52 30.61 -12.65
C PHE A 318 -0.49 31.18 -11.66
N HIS A 319 -0.33 32.50 -11.60
CA HIS A 319 0.64 33.10 -10.68
C HIS A 319 0.25 32.95 -9.21
N ASP A 320 -1.05 32.87 -8.92
CA ASP A 320 -1.56 32.62 -7.58
C ASP A 320 -1.46 31.12 -7.23
N LEU A 321 -1.57 30.21 -8.22
CA LEU A 321 -1.19 28.80 -8.04
C LEU A 321 0.30 28.65 -7.68
N MET A 322 1.18 29.46 -8.26
CA MET A 322 2.60 29.47 -7.89
C MET A 322 2.81 30.00 -6.46
N GLU A 323 1.99 30.94 -6.01
CA GLU A 323 2.01 31.42 -4.62
C GLU A 323 1.52 30.33 -3.66
N LEU A 324 0.46 29.61 -4.01
CA LEU A 324 -0.04 28.45 -3.27
C LEU A 324 1.08 27.41 -3.04
N PHE A 325 1.88 27.08 -4.05
CA PHE A 325 3.04 26.17 -3.89
C PHE A 325 4.21 26.77 -3.11
N ARG A 326 4.32 28.10 -2.99
CA ARG A 326 5.31 28.72 -2.09
C ARG A 326 4.89 28.57 -0.63
N ILE A 327 3.60 28.59 -0.36
CA ILE A 327 3.02 28.53 0.98
C ILE A 327 2.92 27.08 1.47
N GLY A 328 2.26 26.21 0.71
CA GLY A 328 2.04 24.81 1.10
C GLY A 328 3.21 23.87 0.77
N GLY A 329 4.22 24.34 0.03
CA GLY A 329 5.33 23.51 -0.44
C GLY A 329 5.16 23.02 -1.88
N LYS A 330 6.22 22.47 -2.46
CA LYS A 330 6.19 22.00 -3.85
C LYS A 330 5.85 20.51 -3.91
N SER A 331 5.09 20.11 -4.90
CA SER A 331 4.99 18.69 -5.28
C SER A 331 6.33 18.24 -5.89
N PRO A 332 6.85 17.03 -5.59
CA PRO A 332 6.23 15.94 -4.83
C PRO A 332 6.52 15.93 -3.33
N ASP A 333 7.20 16.95 -2.79
CA ASP A 333 7.59 16.99 -1.37
C ASP A 333 6.36 17.12 -0.45
N THR A 334 5.34 17.85 -0.90
CA THR A 334 4.02 17.95 -0.25
C THR A 334 2.93 17.29 -1.13
N ASN A 335 2.04 16.53 -0.50
CA ASN A 335 0.88 15.92 -1.16
C ASN A 335 -0.26 16.92 -1.32
N TYR A 336 -0.99 16.88 -2.43
CA TYR A 336 -2.06 17.83 -2.73
C TYR A 336 -3.38 17.17 -3.14
N LEU A 337 -4.50 17.79 -2.79
CA LEU A 337 -5.85 17.45 -3.25
C LEU A 337 -6.54 18.72 -3.74
N PHE A 338 -6.73 18.86 -5.05
CA PHE A 338 -7.42 20.00 -5.65
C PHE A 338 -8.87 19.65 -6.00
N MET A 339 -9.83 20.43 -5.49
CA MET A 339 -11.26 20.09 -5.52
C MET A 339 -12.01 20.49 -6.81
N GLY A 340 -11.33 21.03 -7.84
CA GLY A 340 -11.94 21.36 -9.13
C GLY A 340 -11.75 22.83 -9.51
N ASP A 341 -12.40 23.25 -10.59
CA ASP A 341 -12.40 24.62 -11.10
C ASP A 341 -10.98 25.16 -11.35
N TYR A 342 -10.27 24.46 -12.23
CA TYR A 342 -8.90 24.77 -12.65
C TYR A 342 -8.87 25.83 -13.74
N VAL A 343 -9.91 25.84 -14.58
CA VAL A 343 -10.02 26.63 -15.79
C VAL A 343 -11.08 27.72 -15.69
N ASP A 344 -11.23 28.48 -16.77
CA ASP A 344 -12.12 29.63 -16.92
C ASP A 344 -11.77 30.81 -16.02
N ARG A 345 -12.35 31.96 -16.35
CA ARG A 345 -12.18 33.26 -15.69
C ARG A 345 -10.75 33.83 -15.78
N GLY A 346 -9.72 33.13 -15.31
CA GLY A 346 -8.34 33.61 -15.37
C GLY A 346 -7.75 33.63 -16.78
N TYR A 347 -6.62 34.34 -16.93
CA TYR A 347 -5.94 34.50 -18.23
C TYR A 347 -5.05 33.31 -18.65
N TYR A 348 -4.78 32.39 -17.71
CA TYR A 348 -3.79 31.32 -17.83
C TYR A 348 -4.37 29.95 -17.46
N SER A 349 -5.62 29.70 -17.86
CA SER A 349 -6.29 28.42 -17.64
C SER A 349 -5.52 27.27 -18.29
N VAL A 350 -4.98 27.48 -19.50
CA VAL A 350 -4.18 26.49 -20.23
C VAL A 350 -2.96 26.07 -19.41
N GLU A 351 -2.13 27.01 -18.94
CA GLU A 351 -0.93 26.66 -18.17
C GLU A 351 -1.31 26.04 -16.82
N THR A 352 -2.36 26.54 -16.17
CA THR A 352 -2.85 26.06 -14.88
C THR A 352 -3.25 24.59 -14.96
N VAL A 353 -4.19 24.23 -15.85
CA VAL A 353 -4.66 22.85 -15.98
C VAL A 353 -3.60 21.93 -16.55
N THR A 354 -2.77 22.41 -17.48
CA THR A 354 -1.66 21.60 -18.03
C THR A 354 -0.64 21.25 -16.94
N LEU A 355 -0.33 22.18 -16.04
CA LEU A 355 0.59 21.93 -14.93
C LEU A 355 0.02 20.93 -13.92
N LEU A 356 -1.24 21.10 -13.50
CA LEU A 356 -1.86 20.16 -12.54
C LEU A 356 -1.96 18.75 -13.12
N VAL A 357 -2.32 18.62 -14.39
CA VAL A 357 -2.35 17.31 -15.08
C VAL A 357 -0.94 16.74 -15.26
N ALA A 358 0.07 17.55 -15.59
CA ALA A 358 1.46 17.11 -15.68
C ALA A 358 1.97 16.56 -14.33
N LEU A 359 1.67 17.26 -13.24
CA LEU A 359 1.96 16.80 -11.88
C LEU A 359 1.23 15.49 -11.56
N LYS A 360 -0.05 15.35 -11.94
CA LYS A 360 -0.81 14.10 -11.77
C LYS A 360 -0.19 12.92 -12.52
N VAL A 361 0.19 13.13 -13.77
CA VAL A 361 0.83 12.08 -14.58
C VAL A 361 2.19 11.68 -14.00
N ARG A 362 2.95 12.66 -13.52
CA ARG A 362 4.33 12.48 -13.02
C ARG A 362 4.42 11.93 -11.59
N TYR A 363 3.50 12.33 -10.71
CA TYR A 363 3.50 12.04 -9.29
C TYR A 363 2.10 11.56 -8.85
N ARG A 364 1.67 10.43 -9.42
CA ARG A 364 0.30 9.90 -9.34
C ARG A 364 -0.30 9.86 -7.93
N GLU A 365 0.51 9.43 -6.97
CA GLU A 365 0.12 9.27 -5.55
C GLU A 365 0.33 10.54 -4.71
N ARG A 366 0.89 11.61 -5.30
CA ARG A 366 1.22 12.87 -4.60
C ARG A 366 0.21 13.98 -4.88
N ILE A 367 -0.61 13.85 -5.92
CA ILE A 367 -1.63 14.84 -6.25
C ILE A 367 -2.92 14.17 -6.70
N THR A 368 -4.03 14.61 -6.12
CA THR A 368 -5.38 14.23 -6.50
C THR A 368 -6.07 15.46 -7.11
N ILE A 369 -6.69 15.27 -8.27
CA ILE A 369 -7.42 16.32 -8.99
C ILE A 369 -8.86 15.86 -9.21
N LEU A 370 -9.81 16.54 -8.57
CA LEU A 370 -11.24 16.28 -8.68
C LEU A 370 -11.90 17.11 -9.78
N ARG A 371 -13.07 16.68 -10.24
CA ARG A 371 -13.84 17.45 -11.21
C ARG A 371 -14.55 18.62 -10.52
N GLY A 372 -14.43 19.83 -11.07
CA GLY A 372 -15.30 20.96 -10.75
C GLY A 372 -16.42 21.14 -11.76
N ASN A 373 -17.30 22.11 -11.54
CA ASN A 373 -18.38 22.40 -12.50
C ASN A 373 -17.85 23.06 -13.78
N HIS A 374 -16.68 23.72 -13.71
CA HIS A 374 -16.00 24.30 -14.86
C HIS A 374 -15.27 23.28 -15.73
N GLU A 375 -14.99 22.07 -15.24
CA GLU A 375 -14.45 20.97 -16.05
C GLU A 375 -15.56 20.29 -16.91
N SER A 376 -16.30 21.11 -17.66
CA SER A 376 -17.40 20.75 -18.54
C SER A 376 -17.38 21.56 -19.85
N ARG A 377 -17.82 20.94 -20.94
CA ARG A 377 -17.79 21.55 -22.28
C ARG A 377 -18.67 22.78 -22.36
N GLN A 378 -19.87 22.74 -21.77
CA GLN A 378 -20.81 23.85 -21.86
C GLN A 378 -20.31 25.09 -21.12
N ILE A 379 -19.72 24.90 -19.93
CA ILE A 379 -19.23 26.01 -19.10
C ILE A 379 -17.97 26.61 -19.73
N THR A 380 -17.01 25.78 -20.15
CA THR A 380 -15.75 26.26 -20.78
C THR A 380 -15.95 27.02 -22.09
N GLN A 381 -17.03 26.74 -22.82
CA GLN A 381 -17.41 27.50 -24.03
C GLN A 381 -17.85 28.93 -23.74
N VAL A 382 -18.34 29.19 -22.53
CA VAL A 382 -18.90 30.49 -22.14
C VAL A 382 -17.92 31.29 -21.30
N TYR A 383 -17.17 30.63 -20.40
CA TYR A 383 -16.43 31.31 -19.33
C TYR A 383 -14.92 31.46 -19.55
N GLY A 384 -14.44 31.14 -20.75
CA GLY A 384 -13.18 31.64 -21.28
C GLY A 384 -12.16 30.58 -21.71
N PHE A 385 -12.22 29.34 -21.21
CA PHE A 385 -11.21 28.32 -21.52
C PHE A 385 -11.20 27.92 -23.00
N TYR A 386 -12.38 27.84 -23.64
CA TYR A 386 -12.48 27.60 -25.08
C TYR A 386 -11.77 28.70 -25.88
N ASP A 387 -12.09 29.96 -25.59
CA ASP A 387 -11.50 31.12 -26.27
C ASP A 387 -9.99 31.23 -26.00
N GLU A 388 -9.55 30.89 -24.79
CA GLU A 388 -8.14 30.84 -24.43
C GLU A 388 -7.40 29.78 -25.26
N CYS A 389 -7.95 28.58 -25.38
CA CYS A 389 -7.38 27.52 -26.21
C CYS A 389 -7.29 27.96 -27.68
N LEU A 390 -8.36 28.53 -28.23
CA LEU A 390 -8.40 29.00 -29.61
C LEU A 390 -7.35 30.09 -29.86
N ARG A 391 -7.20 31.04 -28.93
CA ARG A 391 -6.22 32.12 -29.00
C ARG A 391 -4.78 31.61 -28.91
N LYS A 392 -4.51 30.60 -28.08
CA LYS A 392 -3.16 30.07 -27.80
C LYS A 392 -2.68 29.03 -28.82
N TYR A 393 -3.59 28.28 -29.44
CA TYR A 393 -3.25 27.18 -30.35
C TYR A 393 -3.77 27.39 -31.78
N GLY A 394 -4.60 28.40 -32.02
CA GLY A 394 -5.15 28.73 -33.34
C GLY A 394 -6.26 27.79 -33.81
N ASN A 395 -6.63 26.79 -33.01
CA ASN A 395 -7.68 25.80 -33.30
C ASN A 395 -8.29 25.25 -31.98
N ALA A 396 -9.33 24.42 -32.08
CA ALA A 396 -10.08 23.89 -30.93
C ALA A 396 -9.60 22.51 -30.41
N ASN A 397 -8.50 21.97 -30.95
CA ASN A 397 -8.06 20.60 -30.60
C ASN A 397 -7.66 20.48 -29.13
N VAL A 398 -6.91 21.45 -28.60
CA VAL A 398 -6.49 21.45 -27.18
C VAL A 398 -7.70 21.51 -26.24
N TRP A 399 -8.70 22.34 -26.55
CA TRP A 399 -9.95 22.37 -25.78
C TRP A 399 -10.64 21.00 -25.81
N LYS A 400 -10.70 20.35 -26.98
CA LYS A 400 -11.25 18.99 -27.10
C LYS A 400 -10.45 17.98 -26.27
N PHE A 401 -9.11 18.01 -26.32
CA PHE A 401 -8.28 17.07 -25.56
C PHE A 401 -8.49 17.18 -24.05
N PHE A 402 -8.59 18.41 -23.52
CA PHE A 402 -8.85 18.64 -22.10
C PHE A 402 -10.29 18.31 -21.71
N THR A 403 -11.29 18.73 -22.48
CA THR A 403 -12.69 18.39 -22.16
C THR A 403 -12.97 16.89 -22.23
N ASP A 404 -12.32 16.17 -23.15
CA ASP A 404 -12.38 14.69 -23.16
C ASP A 404 -11.62 14.08 -21.96
N LEU A 405 -10.60 14.74 -21.41
CA LEU A 405 -9.91 14.32 -20.18
C LEU A 405 -10.76 14.58 -18.93
N PHE A 406 -11.50 15.69 -18.90
CA PHE A 406 -12.33 16.10 -17.76
C PHE A 406 -13.38 15.05 -17.39
N ASP A 407 -13.88 14.29 -18.38
CA ASP A 407 -14.81 13.18 -18.14
C ASP A 407 -14.23 12.07 -17.24
N TYR A 408 -12.91 11.97 -17.13
CA TYR A 408 -12.23 10.96 -16.32
C TYR A 408 -11.94 11.41 -14.89
N LEU A 409 -12.03 12.71 -14.59
CA LEU A 409 -11.72 13.25 -13.26
C LEU A 409 -12.67 12.66 -12.21
N PRO A 410 -12.16 12.08 -11.09
CA PRO A 410 -12.98 11.67 -9.97
C PRO A 410 -13.90 12.79 -9.48
N LEU A 411 -15.10 12.41 -9.04
CA LEU A 411 -16.09 13.39 -8.56
C LEU A 411 -15.78 13.85 -7.13
N THR A 412 -15.23 12.94 -6.31
CA THR A 412 -15.04 13.14 -4.87
C THR A 412 -13.79 12.40 -4.39
N ALA A 413 -13.30 12.76 -3.21
CA ALA A 413 -12.25 12.04 -2.51
C ALA A 413 -12.61 11.79 -1.05
N LEU A 414 -12.02 10.76 -0.46
CA LEU A 414 -12.17 10.43 0.95
C LEU A 414 -10.77 10.35 1.58
N VAL A 415 -10.48 11.28 2.48
CA VAL A 415 -9.19 11.34 3.18
C VAL A 415 -9.25 10.52 4.46
N ASP A 416 -8.44 9.46 4.54
CA ASP A 416 -8.34 8.51 5.65
C ASP A 416 -9.71 8.04 6.19
N GLY A 417 -10.66 7.83 5.28
CA GLY A 417 -12.01 7.36 5.62
C GLY A 417 -12.89 8.37 6.38
N GLN A 418 -12.39 9.58 6.69
CA GLN A 418 -13.03 10.49 7.66
C GLN A 418 -13.37 11.88 7.11
N ILE A 419 -12.64 12.40 6.13
CA ILE A 419 -12.91 13.72 5.54
C ILE A 419 -13.32 13.53 4.09
N PHE A 420 -14.56 13.90 3.78
CA PHE A 420 -15.13 13.78 2.44
C PHE A 420 -14.94 15.08 1.66
N CYS A 421 -14.22 15.01 0.54
CA CYS A 421 -13.87 16.15 -0.29
C CYS A 421 -14.60 16.11 -1.64
N LEU A 422 -15.19 17.24 -2.05
CA LEU A 422 -15.86 17.39 -3.35
C LEU A 422 -15.91 18.86 -3.77
N HIS A 423 -16.19 19.15 -5.04
CA HIS A 423 -16.28 20.54 -5.50
C HIS A 423 -17.52 21.27 -4.94
N GLY A 424 -18.68 20.75 -5.32
CA GLY A 424 -20.00 21.31 -5.04
C GLY A 424 -20.48 20.92 -3.64
N GLY A 425 -21.43 20.00 -3.55
CA GLY A 425 -22.08 19.71 -2.28
C GLY A 425 -22.92 18.44 -2.32
N LEU A 426 -23.71 18.25 -1.27
CA LEU A 426 -24.52 17.04 -1.12
C LEU A 426 -25.68 17.01 -2.14
N SER A 427 -26.21 15.81 -2.42
CA SER A 427 -27.35 15.60 -3.32
C SER A 427 -28.49 14.89 -2.61
N PRO A 428 -29.77 15.26 -2.85
CA PRO A 428 -30.93 14.50 -2.36
C PRO A 428 -31.04 13.10 -2.97
N SER A 429 -30.26 12.79 -4.01
CA SER A 429 -30.21 11.46 -4.65
C SER A 429 -29.09 10.57 -4.09
N ILE A 430 -28.31 11.05 -3.12
CA ILE A 430 -27.11 10.39 -2.59
C ILE A 430 -27.16 10.38 -1.05
N ASP A 431 -27.48 9.23 -0.47
CA ASP A 431 -27.41 9.02 0.98
C ASP A 431 -26.07 8.45 1.45
N THR A 432 -25.40 7.67 0.59
CA THR A 432 -24.17 6.94 0.94
C THR A 432 -23.03 7.16 -0.04
N LEU A 433 -21.79 6.98 0.43
CA LEU A 433 -20.60 6.98 -0.44
C LEU A 433 -20.68 5.92 -1.55
N ASP A 434 -21.36 4.79 -1.32
CA ASP A 434 -21.53 3.74 -2.33
C ASP A 434 -22.45 4.18 -3.48
N HIS A 435 -23.44 5.04 -3.23
CA HIS A 435 -24.23 5.65 -4.31
C HIS A 435 -23.33 6.47 -5.25
N ILE A 436 -22.32 7.15 -4.70
CA ILE A 436 -21.33 7.92 -5.49
C ILE A 436 -20.41 6.99 -6.28
N ARG A 437 -19.89 5.92 -5.64
CA ARG A 437 -19.05 4.91 -6.30
C ARG A 437 -19.75 4.25 -7.49
N ALA A 438 -21.08 4.11 -7.44
CA ALA A 438 -21.87 3.49 -8.49
C ALA A 438 -22.19 4.40 -9.71
N LEU A 439 -21.94 5.72 -9.63
CA LEU A 439 -22.21 6.61 -10.76
C LEU A 439 -21.29 6.31 -11.95
N ASP A 440 -21.80 6.46 -13.18
CA ASP A 440 -20.94 6.50 -14.35
C ASP A 440 -20.48 7.94 -14.60
N ARG A 441 -19.26 8.28 -14.18
CA ARG A 441 -18.74 9.65 -14.35
C ARG A 441 -18.23 9.95 -15.76
N LEU A 442 -18.03 8.93 -16.61
CA LEU A 442 -17.35 9.03 -17.92
C LEU A 442 -18.26 9.64 -19.00
N GLN A 443 -18.80 10.81 -18.68
CA GLN A 443 -19.72 11.58 -19.49
C GLN A 443 -19.56 13.07 -19.19
N GLU A 444 -20.14 13.90 -20.05
CA GLU A 444 -20.32 15.32 -19.78
C GLU A 444 -21.19 15.51 -18.52
N VAL A 445 -20.93 16.55 -17.74
CA VAL A 445 -21.75 16.88 -16.55
C VAL A 445 -23.22 17.08 -16.97
N PRO A 446 -24.16 16.26 -16.44
CA PRO A 446 -25.58 16.43 -16.74
C PRO A 446 -26.12 17.75 -16.20
N HIS A 447 -27.26 18.20 -16.75
CA HIS A 447 -27.94 19.40 -16.24
C HIS A 447 -28.63 19.19 -14.88
N GLU A 448 -28.96 17.93 -14.55
CA GLU A 448 -29.64 17.53 -13.30
C GLU A 448 -29.18 16.14 -12.86
N GLY A 449 -29.48 15.79 -11.60
CA GLY A 449 -29.19 14.47 -11.03
C GLY A 449 -27.90 14.43 -10.19
N PRO A 450 -27.57 13.25 -9.64
CA PRO A 450 -26.58 13.11 -8.56
C PRO A 450 -25.18 13.65 -8.93
N MET A 451 -24.72 13.40 -10.16
CA MET A 451 -23.43 13.91 -10.63
C MET A 451 -23.42 15.43 -10.78
N CYS A 452 -24.52 16.02 -11.25
CA CYS A 452 -24.68 17.48 -11.31
C CYS A 452 -24.62 18.07 -9.91
N ASP A 453 -25.40 17.50 -8.99
CA ASP A 453 -25.52 18.00 -7.61
C ASP A 453 -24.18 18.00 -6.86
N LEU A 454 -23.35 16.95 -7.03
CA LEU A 454 -22.01 16.86 -6.44
C LEU A 454 -21.08 18.01 -6.87
N LEU A 455 -21.33 18.60 -8.04
CA LEU A 455 -20.51 19.66 -8.63
C LEU A 455 -21.12 21.06 -8.47
N TRP A 456 -22.42 21.17 -8.16
CA TRP A 456 -23.16 22.45 -8.18
C TRP A 456 -23.87 22.83 -6.87
N SER A 457 -24.07 21.90 -5.94
CA SER A 457 -24.84 22.16 -4.73
C SER A 457 -24.06 22.99 -3.71
N ASP A 458 -24.79 23.76 -2.89
CA ASP A 458 -24.23 24.71 -1.93
C ASP A 458 -24.82 24.54 -0.51
N PRO A 459 -24.01 24.72 0.56
CA PRO A 459 -24.54 24.81 1.92
C PRO A 459 -25.40 26.07 2.10
N ASP A 460 -26.41 26.01 2.95
CA ASP A 460 -27.38 27.09 3.18
C ASP A 460 -27.84 27.11 4.65
N ASP A 461 -28.05 28.30 5.20
CA ASP A 461 -28.50 28.46 6.58
C ASP A 461 -29.93 27.94 6.80
N ARG A 462 -30.71 27.77 5.73
CA ARG A 462 -32.05 27.18 5.77
C ARG A 462 -31.95 25.66 5.88
N GLY A 463 -32.71 25.08 6.82
CA GLY A 463 -32.78 23.63 6.99
C GLY A 463 -33.44 22.91 5.82
N GLY A 464 -33.07 21.65 5.61
CA GLY A 464 -33.54 20.78 4.54
C GLY A 464 -32.90 21.05 3.18
N TRP A 465 -33.56 20.56 2.13
CA TRP A 465 -33.15 20.81 0.74
C TRP A 465 -33.87 22.02 0.14
N GLY A 466 -33.13 22.87 -0.56
CA GLY A 466 -33.65 24.01 -1.31
C GLY A 466 -33.25 23.99 -2.78
N ILE A 467 -33.97 24.76 -3.62
CA ILE A 467 -33.61 24.91 -5.04
C ILE A 467 -32.42 25.87 -5.14
N SER A 468 -31.37 25.44 -5.84
CA SER A 468 -30.19 26.27 -6.06
C SER A 468 -30.50 27.51 -6.90
N PRO A 469 -30.07 28.72 -6.49
CA PRO A 469 -30.23 29.94 -7.29
C PRO A 469 -29.34 29.93 -8.56
N ARG A 470 -28.42 28.96 -8.67
CA ARG A 470 -27.53 28.81 -9.84
C ARG A 470 -28.21 28.19 -11.05
N GLY A 471 -29.39 27.60 -10.87
CA GLY A 471 -30.11 26.86 -11.92
C GLY A 471 -29.66 25.41 -12.10
N ALA A 472 -28.76 24.92 -11.26
CA ALA A 472 -28.30 23.53 -11.18
C ALA A 472 -27.90 23.20 -9.73
N GLY A 473 -28.04 21.93 -9.33
CA GLY A 473 -27.82 21.49 -7.94
C GLY A 473 -28.90 21.95 -6.97
N TYR A 474 -28.64 21.73 -5.67
CA TYR A 474 -29.52 22.10 -4.56
C TYR A 474 -28.80 22.98 -3.56
N THR A 475 -29.56 23.66 -2.71
CA THR A 475 -29.03 24.08 -1.42
C THR A 475 -29.31 23.03 -0.35
N PHE A 476 -28.42 22.86 0.61
CA PHE A 476 -28.59 21.88 1.69
C PHE A 476 -28.29 22.49 3.06
N GLY A 477 -29.17 22.22 4.02
CA GLY A 477 -29.05 22.72 5.38
C GLY A 477 -28.10 21.94 6.29
N GLN A 478 -27.94 22.44 7.51
CA GLN A 478 -27.14 21.79 8.55
C GLN A 478 -27.64 20.37 8.89
N ASP A 479 -28.95 20.17 8.96
CA ASP A 479 -29.58 18.87 9.25
C ASP A 479 -29.22 17.80 8.20
N ILE A 480 -29.11 18.20 6.94
CA ILE A 480 -28.68 17.33 5.84
C ILE A 480 -27.20 16.94 6.00
N SER A 481 -26.36 17.92 6.36
CA SER A 481 -24.92 17.71 6.52
C SER A 481 -24.61 16.77 7.68
N GLU A 482 -25.25 16.98 8.83
CA GLU A 482 -25.14 16.12 10.00
C GLU A 482 -25.59 14.70 9.70
N THR A 483 -26.73 14.55 9.01
CA THR A 483 -27.27 13.25 8.63
C THR A 483 -26.32 12.49 7.71
N PHE A 484 -25.78 13.16 6.68
CA PHE A 484 -24.86 12.55 5.72
C PHE A 484 -23.54 12.13 6.41
N ASN A 485 -22.97 13.02 7.24
CA ASN A 485 -21.75 12.73 7.97
C ASN A 485 -21.92 11.54 8.92
N HIS A 486 -22.99 11.55 9.72
CA HIS A 486 -23.28 10.46 10.65
C HIS A 486 -23.48 9.12 9.93
N SER A 487 -24.24 9.10 8.84
CA SER A 487 -24.57 7.87 8.10
C SER A 487 -23.36 7.25 7.41
N ASN A 488 -22.37 8.06 7.05
CA ASN A 488 -21.17 7.62 6.33
C ASN A 488 -19.91 7.57 7.22
N GLY A 489 -20.03 7.80 8.52
CA GLY A 489 -18.90 7.79 9.45
C GLY A 489 -17.88 8.92 9.21
N LEU A 490 -18.34 10.04 8.67
CA LEU A 490 -17.49 11.19 8.33
C LEU A 490 -17.43 12.18 9.49
N THR A 491 -16.29 12.84 9.59
CA THR A 491 -16.04 13.94 10.54
C THR A 491 -16.26 15.32 9.91
N LEU A 492 -16.11 15.41 8.58
CA LEU A 492 -16.12 16.67 7.85
C LEU A 492 -16.44 16.46 6.37
N VAL A 493 -17.27 17.35 5.81
CA VAL A 493 -17.31 17.61 4.38
C VAL A 493 -16.45 18.84 4.06
N SER A 494 -15.41 18.66 3.25
CA SER A 494 -14.58 19.74 2.71
C SER A 494 -14.99 20.01 1.27
N ARG A 495 -15.34 21.25 0.95
CA ARG A 495 -15.80 21.63 -0.40
C ARG A 495 -15.27 22.97 -0.89
N ALA A 496 -15.54 23.32 -2.15
CA ALA A 496 -15.00 24.51 -2.82
C ALA A 496 -16.11 25.43 -3.40
N HIS A 497 -16.06 25.83 -4.69
CA HIS A 497 -17.15 26.34 -5.55
C HIS A 497 -17.82 27.68 -5.18
N GLN A 498 -17.85 28.07 -3.90
CA GLN A 498 -18.34 29.36 -3.44
C GLN A 498 -17.16 30.24 -3.04
N LEU A 499 -17.11 31.43 -3.64
CA LEU A 499 -16.22 32.48 -3.17
C LEU A 499 -16.56 32.83 -1.72
N VAL A 500 -15.56 32.73 -0.85
CA VAL A 500 -15.62 33.18 0.54
C VAL A 500 -14.53 34.22 0.77
N MET A 501 -14.87 35.33 1.44
CA MET A 501 -14.00 36.51 1.49
C MET A 501 -12.67 36.26 2.19
N GLU A 502 -12.64 35.39 3.19
CA GLU A 502 -11.45 35.04 3.98
C GLU A 502 -10.69 33.84 3.39
N GLY A 503 -11.06 33.35 2.19
CA GLY A 503 -10.45 32.19 1.56
C GLY A 503 -10.94 30.83 2.10
N TYR A 504 -11.45 30.77 3.32
CA TYR A 504 -12.22 29.63 3.82
C TYR A 504 -13.38 30.07 4.72
N ASN A 505 -14.41 29.23 4.87
CA ASN A 505 -15.52 29.47 5.77
C ASN A 505 -16.07 28.17 6.36
N TRP A 506 -16.28 28.15 7.67
CA TRP A 506 -16.97 27.06 8.37
C TRP A 506 -18.47 27.31 8.39
N CYS A 507 -19.27 26.29 8.09
CA CYS A 507 -20.73 26.32 8.27
C CYS A 507 -21.25 25.02 8.88
N HIS A 508 -22.55 25.00 9.18
CA HIS A 508 -23.27 23.82 9.70
C HIS A 508 -22.62 23.20 10.94
N ASP A 509 -22.30 24.04 11.93
CA ASP A 509 -21.60 23.64 13.16
C ASP A 509 -20.32 22.83 12.92
N ARG A 510 -19.52 23.27 11.94
CA ARG A 510 -18.27 22.64 11.50
C ARG A 510 -18.41 21.27 10.83
N ASN A 511 -19.62 20.86 10.45
CA ASN A 511 -19.81 19.69 9.59
C ASN A 511 -19.33 19.92 8.15
N VAL A 512 -19.28 21.18 7.71
CA VAL A 512 -18.91 21.57 6.36
C VAL A 512 -17.92 22.74 6.39
N VAL A 513 -16.86 22.64 5.59
CA VAL A 513 -15.95 23.75 5.31
C VAL A 513 -15.90 24.05 3.82
N THR A 514 -15.97 25.33 3.47
CA THR A 514 -15.72 25.84 2.13
C THR A 514 -14.30 26.39 2.06
N ILE A 515 -13.50 25.95 1.07
CA ILE A 515 -12.13 26.41 0.82
C ILE A 515 -12.08 26.97 -0.60
N PHE A 516 -11.55 28.18 -0.77
CA PHE A 516 -11.43 28.87 -2.04
C PHE A 516 -9.98 29.34 -2.24
N SER A 517 -9.34 28.89 -3.32
CA SER A 517 -7.89 29.04 -3.51
C SER A 517 -7.49 30.06 -4.60
N ALA A 518 -8.44 30.83 -5.12
CA ALA A 518 -8.21 31.91 -6.09
C ALA A 518 -8.32 33.30 -5.42
N PRO A 519 -7.21 33.92 -4.99
CA PRO A 519 -7.25 35.19 -4.28
C PRO A 519 -7.58 36.33 -5.24
N ASN A 520 -8.29 37.34 -4.75
CA ASN A 520 -8.85 38.44 -5.54
C ASN A 520 -9.48 37.92 -6.85
N TYR A 521 -10.44 37.01 -6.70
CA TYR A 521 -11.04 36.25 -7.78
C TYR A 521 -11.47 37.13 -8.96
N CYS A 522 -11.30 36.61 -10.18
CA CYS A 522 -11.55 37.36 -11.42
C CYS A 522 -10.80 38.69 -11.48
N TYR A 523 -9.70 38.81 -10.71
CA TYR A 523 -8.89 40.01 -10.53
C TYR A 523 -9.64 41.21 -9.92
N ARG A 524 -10.80 40.99 -9.27
CA ARG A 524 -11.72 42.06 -8.83
C ARG A 524 -12.42 41.85 -7.50
N CYS A 525 -12.66 40.60 -7.07
CA CYS A 525 -13.51 40.33 -5.90
C CYS A 525 -12.88 40.71 -4.56
N GLY A 526 -11.55 40.84 -4.49
CA GLY A 526 -10.84 41.28 -3.28
C GLY A 526 -10.83 40.28 -2.12
N ASN A 527 -11.27 39.04 -2.33
CA ASN A 527 -11.16 37.96 -1.33
C ASN A 527 -9.71 37.52 -1.11
N GLN A 528 -9.41 37.01 0.07
CA GLN A 528 -8.24 36.16 0.29
C GLN A 528 -8.48 34.76 -0.30
N ALA A 529 -7.42 33.98 -0.43
CA ALA A 529 -7.48 32.55 -0.69
C ALA A 529 -6.99 31.76 0.52
N ALA A 530 -7.33 30.48 0.58
CA ALA A 530 -6.79 29.57 1.58
C ALA A 530 -6.54 28.17 1.02
N ILE A 531 -5.73 27.43 1.76
CA ILE A 531 -5.56 25.97 1.66
C ILE A 531 -5.68 25.36 3.06
N MET A 532 -6.11 24.09 3.12
CA MET A 532 -6.21 23.33 4.38
C MET A 532 -5.17 22.21 4.39
N GLU A 533 -4.24 22.27 5.31
CA GLU A 533 -3.26 21.19 5.54
C GLU A 533 -3.84 20.19 6.53
N LEU A 534 -3.77 18.90 6.19
CA LEU A 534 -4.07 17.78 7.08
C LEU A 534 -2.78 17.04 7.41
N ASP A 535 -2.40 17.01 8.69
CA ASP A 535 -1.20 16.30 9.15
C ASP A 535 -1.41 14.77 9.24
N ASP A 536 -0.37 14.04 9.66
CA ASP A 536 -0.40 12.58 9.83
C ASP A 536 -1.47 12.08 10.83
N ALA A 537 -2.04 12.98 11.64
CA ALA A 537 -3.07 12.69 12.63
C ALA A 537 -4.42 13.35 12.29
N LEU A 538 -4.65 13.72 11.01
CA LEU A 538 -5.85 14.40 10.51
C LEU A 538 -6.15 15.74 11.18
N LYS A 539 -5.18 16.38 11.81
CA LYS A 539 -5.36 17.74 12.33
C LYS A 539 -5.30 18.72 11.16
N TYR A 540 -6.33 19.54 11.06
CA TYR A 540 -6.41 20.58 10.04
C TYR A 540 -5.79 21.91 10.51
N SER A 541 -5.04 22.56 9.63
CA SER A 541 -4.66 23.97 9.72
C SER A 541 -4.94 24.70 8.41
N PHE A 542 -5.43 25.94 8.50
CA PHE A 542 -5.69 26.78 7.33
C PHE A 542 -4.56 27.77 7.13
N LEU A 543 -4.04 27.85 5.91
CA LEU A 543 -3.08 28.86 5.49
C LEU A 543 -3.78 29.79 4.51
N GLN A 544 -4.01 31.04 4.93
CA GLN A 544 -4.58 32.09 4.10
C GLN A 544 -3.48 32.83 3.33
N PHE A 545 -3.80 33.32 2.14
CA PHE A 545 -2.89 34.09 1.32
C PHE A 545 -3.56 35.08 0.39
N ASP A 546 -2.80 36.12 0.07
CA ASP A 546 -3.18 37.22 -0.82
C ASP A 546 -2.65 36.95 -2.25
N PRO A 547 -3.13 37.70 -3.27
CA PRO A 547 -2.67 37.51 -4.64
C PRO A 547 -1.16 37.71 -4.80
N ALA A 548 -0.55 36.92 -5.68
CA ALA A 548 0.86 37.01 -5.97
C ALA A 548 1.24 38.40 -6.54
N PRO A 549 2.44 38.93 -6.26
CA PRO A 549 2.87 40.22 -6.81
C PRO A 549 2.87 40.20 -8.34
N ARG A 550 2.03 41.01 -8.98
CA ARG A 550 1.92 41.08 -10.44
C ARG A 550 3.18 41.70 -11.05
N ARG A 551 4.08 40.89 -11.62
CA ARG A 551 5.21 41.38 -12.42
C ARG A 551 4.78 41.55 -13.88
N GLY A 552 4.58 42.80 -14.30
CA GLY A 552 4.40 43.17 -15.71
C GLY A 552 3.12 42.63 -16.33
N GLU A 553 1.96 43.12 -15.88
CA GLU A 553 0.68 42.85 -16.54
C GLU A 553 0.81 43.11 -18.05
N PRO A 554 0.42 42.16 -18.93
CA PRO A 554 0.28 42.48 -20.34
C PRO A 554 -0.67 43.67 -20.45
N HIS A 555 -0.25 44.72 -21.16
CA HIS A 555 -1.14 45.82 -21.55
C HIS A 555 -2.28 45.26 -22.41
N VAL A 556 -3.35 44.78 -21.78
CA VAL A 556 -4.61 44.47 -22.47
C VAL A 556 -5.29 45.80 -22.74
N THR A 557 -4.91 46.44 -23.84
CA THR A 557 -5.64 47.59 -24.37
C THR A 557 -7.02 47.14 -24.84
N ARG A 558 -8.04 47.60 -24.11
CA ARG A 558 -9.48 47.74 -24.43
C ARG A 558 -10.37 46.48 -24.37
N ARG A 559 -11.33 46.59 -23.44
CA ARG A 559 -12.42 45.69 -23.02
C ARG A 559 -11.99 44.49 -22.19
N THR A 560 -12.29 44.56 -20.89
CA THR A 560 -12.51 43.38 -20.04
C THR A 560 -13.46 42.45 -20.78
N PRO A 561 -13.10 41.18 -21.02
CA PRO A 561 -14.00 40.22 -21.65
C PRO A 561 -15.31 40.08 -20.86
N ASP A 562 -16.44 39.91 -21.57
CA ASP A 562 -17.77 39.93 -20.95
C ASP A 562 -17.97 38.79 -19.94
N TYR A 563 -17.26 37.67 -20.05
CA TYR A 563 -17.33 36.54 -19.12
C TYR A 563 -16.67 36.79 -17.75
N PHE A 564 -15.93 37.89 -17.59
CA PHE A 564 -15.52 38.32 -16.26
C PHE A 564 -16.70 38.86 -15.45
N LEU A 565 -17.72 39.43 -16.11
CA LEU A 565 -18.86 40.15 -15.50
C LEU A 565 -19.87 39.24 -14.81
#